data_AF-A0A218QV99-F1
#
_entry.id   AF-A0A218QV99-F1
#
_cell.length_a   1.000
_cell.length_b   1.000
_cell.length_c   1.000
_cell.angle_alpha   90.00
_cell.angle_beta   90.00
_cell.angle_gamma   90.00
#
_symmetry.space_group_name_H-M   'P 1'
#
loop_
_entity.id
_entity.type
_entity.pdbx_description
1 polymer ?
#
loop_
_entity_poly.entity_id
_entity_poly.type
_entity_poly.pdbx_seq_one_letter_code
_entity_poly.pdbx_strand_id
1 'polypeptide(L)'
;MKTHHYRDLKYDWGYSCRICQTWQHQSQLASIQQGYAAKVIIEALGSEYISYCDGTLEEFVEAAQALDMEYDYQQTQDGYDFQAWHSDDEENTAKIQL
;
A
#
# COMPACT_ATOMS: atom_id res chain seq x y z
N MET A 1 -3.10 15.88 -1.16
CA MET A 1 -4.40 15.74 -0.47
C MET A 1 -4.57 14.24 -0.32
N LYS A 2 -4.53 13.71 0.91
CA LYS A 2 -4.52 12.26 1.14
C LYS A 2 -5.80 11.63 0.59
N THR A 3 -5.66 10.63 -0.27
CA THR A 3 -6.79 9.86 -0.78
C THR A 3 -7.27 8.87 0.30
N HIS A 4 -8.56 8.84 0.60
CA HIS A 4 -9.13 7.86 1.53
C HIS A 4 -9.63 6.63 0.79
N HIS A 5 -9.10 5.45 1.14
CA HIS A 5 -9.39 4.20 0.44
C HIS A 5 -10.46 3.37 1.18
N TYR A 6 -11.66 3.29 0.60
CA TYR A 6 -12.77 2.54 1.20
C TYR A 6 -12.75 1.06 0.83
N ARG A 7 -12.71 0.18 1.84
CA ARG A 7 -12.79 -1.28 1.69
C ARG A 7 -14.25 -1.73 1.72
N ASP A 8 -14.72 -2.23 0.59
CA ASP A 8 -16.03 -2.87 0.48
C ASP A 8 -15.86 -4.39 0.68
N LEU A 9 -16.22 -4.90 1.87
CA LEU A 9 -16.13 -6.32 2.21
C LEU A 9 -17.04 -7.17 1.31
N LYS A 10 -16.48 -8.24 0.73
CA LYS A 10 -17.19 -9.24 -0.06
C LYS A 10 -17.28 -10.55 0.75
N TYR A 11 -18.12 -10.54 1.78
CA TYR A 11 -18.29 -11.66 2.72
C TYR A 11 -16.92 -12.18 3.25
N ASP A 12 -16.78 -13.48 3.46
CA ASP A 12 -15.55 -14.13 3.94
C ASP A 12 -14.51 -14.37 2.83
N TRP A 13 -14.73 -13.84 1.62
CA TRP A 13 -13.91 -14.18 0.45
C TRP A 13 -12.84 -13.12 0.18
N GLY A 14 -13.09 -11.87 0.57
CA GLY A 14 -12.18 -10.77 0.25
C GLY A 14 -12.81 -9.41 0.42
N TYR A 15 -12.17 -8.42 -0.17
CA TYR A 15 -12.69 -7.06 -0.27
C TYR A 15 -12.27 -6.41 -1.59
N SER A 16 -12.95 -5.33 -1.93
CA SER A 16 -12.58 -4.46 -3.04
C SER A 16 -12.35 -3.03 -2.57
N CYS A 17 -11.36 -2.35 -3.12
CA CYS A 17 -11.20 -0.91 -2.89
C CYS A 17 -12.11 -0.13 -3.85
N ARG A 18 -12.99 0.73 -3.34
CA ARG A 18 -13.89 1.53 -4.19
C ARG A 18 -13.16 2.55 -5.07
N ILE A 19 -12.01 3.02 -4.62
CA ILE A 19 -11.23 4.05 -5.31
C ILE A 19 -10.30 3.41 -6.35
N CYS A 20 -9.50 2.43 -5.94
CA CYS A 20 -8.55 1.76 -6.84
C CYS A 20 -9.20 0.69 -7.73
N GLN A 21 -10.44 0.30 -7.43
CA GLN A 21 -11.14 -0.82 -8.09
C GLN A 21 -10.38 -2.16 -8.04
N THR A 22 -9.43 -2.29 -7.12
CA THR A 22 -8.69 -3.53 -6.88
C THR A 22 -9.55 -4.50 -6.07
N TRP A 23 -9.34 -5.80 -6.28
CA TRP A 23 -9.96 -6.88 -5.52
C TRP A 23 -8.87 -7.70 -4.84
N GLN A 24 -9.10 -8.13 -3.61
CA GLN A 24 -8.16 -8.96 -2.88
C GLN A 24 -8.85 -10.11 -2.17
N HIS A 25 -8.39 -11.34 -2.43
CA HIS A 25 -8.89 -12.53 -1.75
C HIS A 25 -8.26 -12.68 -0.37
N GLN A 26 -9.06 -13.07 0.64
CA GLN A 26 -8.54 -13.27 2.00
C GLN A 26 -7.40 -14.30 2.06
N SER A 27 -7.46 -15.36 1.25
CA SER A 27 -6.41 -16.40 1.25
C SER A 27 -5.06 -15.94 0.70
N GLN A 28 -5.02 -14.82 -0.04
CA GLN A 28 -3.79 -14.28 -0.61
C GLN A 28 -3.13 -13.25 0.30
N LEU A 29 -3.86 -12.69 1.27
CA LEU A 29 -3.36 -11.65 2.18
C LEU A 29 -2.10 -12.10 2.91
N ALA A 30 -2.09 -13.31 3.48
CA ALA A 30 -0.92 -13.82 4.21
C ALA A 30 0.33 -13.96 3.32
N SER A 31 0.15 -14.29 2.04
CA SER A 31 1.26 -14.37 1.08
C SER A 31 1.78 -12.98 0.72
N ILE A 32 0.89 -12.02 0.54
CA ILE A 32 1.23 -10.64 0.15
C ILE A 32 1.93 -9.92 1.31
N GLN A 33 1.48 -10.12 2.55
CA GLN A 33 2.14 -9.60 3.76
C GLN A 33 3.59 -10.08 3.92
N GLN A 34 3.92 -11.26 3.39
CA GLN A 34 5.28 -11.82 3.39
C GLN A 34 6.08 -11.44 2.13
N GLY A 35 5.45 -10.71 1.20
CA GLY A 35 6.03 -10.31 -0.07
C GLY A 35 7.04 -9.18 0.05
N TYR A 36 7.79 -8.97 -1.04
CA TYR A 36 8.81 -7.93 -1.13
C TYR A 36 8.25 -6.52 -0.89
N ALA A 37 7.14 -6.14 -1.55
CA ALA A 37 6.53 -4.82 -1.40
C ALA A 37 6.10 -4.53 0.05
N ALA A 38 5.49 -5.51 0.74
CA ALA A 38 5.09 -5.36 2.14
C ALA A 38 6.30 -5.13 3.05
N LYS A 39 7.40 -5.86 2.81
CA LYS A 39 8.65 -5.66 3.54
C LYS A 39 9.21 -4.24 3.32
N VAL A 40 9.25 -3.76 2.08
CA VAL A 40 9.76 -2.42 1.75
C VAL A 40 8.92 -1.33 2.41
N ILE A 41 7.58 -1.48 2.44
CA ILE A 41 6.71 -0.54 3.15
C ILE A 41 7.06 -0.48 4.64
N ILE A 42 7.16 -1.64 5.30
CA ILE A 42 7.45 -1.71 6.74
C ILE A 42 8.83 -1.12 7.05
N GLU A 43 9.85 -1.41 6.23
CA GLU A 43 11.20 -0.88 6.41
C GLU A 43 11.30 0.63 6.16
N ALA A 44 10.44 1.19 5.31
CA ALA A 44 10.40 2.61 5.00
C ALA A 44 9.57 3.44 6.00
N LEU A 45 8.77 2.82 6.87
CA LEU A 45 7.97 3.51 7.88
C LEU A 45 8.87 4.35 8.79
N GLY A 46 8.58 5.65 8.87
CA GLY A 46 9.25 6.58 9.78
C GLY A 46 10.65 6.97 9.33
N SER A 47 11.07 6.52 8.15
CA SER A 47 12.31 6.94 7.52
C SER A 47 12.22 8.42 7.14
N GLU A 48 13.28 9.18 7.44
CA GLU A 48 13.45 10.55 6.94
C GLU A 48 13.75 10.56 5.42
N TYR A 49 14.17 9.43 4.86
CA TYR A 49 14.59 9.28 3.47
C TYR A 49 13.57 8.50 2.63
N ILE A 50 13.54 8.82 1.32
CA ILE A 50 12.76 8.09 0.31
C ILE A 50 13.46 6.76 0.01
N SER A 51 12.71 5.65 0.08
CA SER A 51 13.17 4.33 -0.36
C SER A 51 12.98 4.18 -1.87
N TYR A 52 13.91 3.55 -2.58
CA TYR A 52 13.82 3.32 -4.03
C TYR A 52 13.78 1.81 -4.29
N CYS A 53 12.82 1.35 -5.09
CA CYS A 53 12.74 -0.07 -5.46
C CYS A 53 12.09 -0.28 -6.84
N ASP A 54 12.46 -1.37 -7.52
CA ASP A 54 11.95 -1.73 -8.86
C ASP A 54 10.60 -2.47 -8.83
N GLY A 55 9.73 -2.15 -7.87
CA GLY A 55 8.41 -2.77 -7.74
C GLY A 55 7.33 -2.01 -8.51
N THR A 56 6.21 -2.67 -8.78
CA THR A 56 5.08 -2.06 -9.48
C THR A 56 4.10 -1.39 -8.52
N LEU A 57 3.36 -0.38 -9.00
CA LEU A 57 2.30 0.27 -8.21
C LEU A 57 1.26 -0.74 -7.71
N GLU A 58 0.89 -1.73 -8.52
CA GLU A 58 -0.10 -2.75 -8.16
C GLU A 58 0.36 -3.57 -6.95
N GLU A 59 1.62 -4.03 -6.93
CA GLU A 59 2.19 -4.78 -5.81
C GLU A 59 2.19 -3.96 -4.50
N PHE A 60 2.46 -2.66 -4.59
CA PHE A 60 2.48 -1.78 -3.42
C PHE A 60 1.08 -1.41 -2.92
N VAL A 61 0.13 -1.22 -3.82
CA VAL A 61 -1.28 -1.05 -3.46
C VAL A 61 -1.81 -2.31 -2.77
N GLU A 62 -1.57 -3.49 -3.33
CA GLU A 62 -1.97 -4.76 -2.72
C GLU A 62 -1.29 -5.02 -1.38
N ALA A 63 -0.02 -4.64 -1.24
CA ALA A 63 0.72 -4.77 0.00
C ALA A 63 0.20 -3.85 1.10
N ALA A 64 -0.03 -2.56 0.83
CA ALA A 64 -0.62 -1.64 1.80
C ALA A 64 -2.04 -2.07 2.20
N GLN A 65 -2.82 -2.54 1.24
CA GLN A 65 -4.12 -3.15 1.49
C GLN A 65 -4.00 -4.34 2.46
N ALA A 66 -3.11 -5.29 2.15
CA ALA A 66 -2.88 -6.48 2.97
C ALA A 66 -2.32 -6.15 4.38
N LEU A 67 -1.54 -5.09 4.52
CA LEU A 67 -0.99 -4.62 5.81
C LEU A 67 -1.98 -3.78 6.64
N ASP A 68 -3.21 -3.60 6.17
CA ASP A 68 -4.22 -2.75 6.82
C ASP A 68 -3.76 -1.28 6.96
N MET A 69 -3.10 -0.77 5.92
CA MET A 69 -2.58 0.60 5.87
C MET A 69 -3.41 1.47 4.94
N GLU A 70 -3.42 2.77 5.23
CA GLU A 70 -3.78 3.80 4.27
C GLU A 70 -2.60 4.06 3.34
N TYR A 71 -2.88 4.53 2.13
CA TYR A 71 -1.86 4.82 1.14
C TYR A 71 -2.30 5.93 0.18
N ASP A 72 -1.34 6.52 -0.51
CA ASP A 72 -1.58 7.45 -1.61
C ASP A 72 -0.45 7.28 -2.63
N TYR A 73 -0.69 7.69 -3.88
CA TYR A 73 0.34 7.65 -4.89
C TYR A 73 0.17 8.74 -5.94
N GLN A 74 1.29 9.19 -6.50
CA GLN A 74 1.32 10.17 -7.56
C GLN A 74 2.21 9.68 -8.70
N GLN A 75 1.71 9.78 -9.93
CA GLN A 75 2.51 9.48 -11.12
C GLN A 75 3.60 10.54 -11.31
N THR A 76 4.83 10.10 -11.54
CA THR A 76 5.99 10.94 -11.83
C THR A 76 6.53 10.67 -13.24
N GLN A 77 7.61 11.34 -13.64
CA GLN A 77 8.24 11.10 -14.95
C GLN A 77 8.89 9.72 -15.04
N ASP A 78 9.38 9.21 -13.91
CA ASP A 78 10.19 7.99 -13.84
C ASP A 78 9.43 6.80 -13.24
N GLY A 79 8.21 7.00 -12.73
CA GLY A 79 7.37 5.94 -12.18
C GLY A 79 6.28 6.49 -11.26
N TYR A 80 6.29 6.10 -9.98
CA TYR A 80 5.32 6.55 -8.98
C TYR A 80 5.97 6.91 -7.64
N ASP A 81 5.51 8.01 -7.06
CA ASP A 81 5.72 8.30 -5.65
C ASP A 81 4.62 7.59 -4.87
N PHE A 82 4.97 6.62 -4.05
CA PHE A 82 4.06 5.85 -3.21
C PHE A 82 4.24 6.22 -1.74
N GLN A 83 3.14 6.40 -1.03
CA GLN A 83 3.12 6.64 0.41
C GLN A 83 2.17 5.66 1.11
N ALA A 84 2.56 5.17 2.28
CA ALA A 84 1.69 4.36 3.13
C ALA A 84 1.89 4.70 4.61
N TRP A 85 0.81 4.68 5.38
CA TRP A 85 0.82 5.00 6.82
C TRP A 85 -0.29 4.24 7.54
N HIS A 86 -0.16 4.11 8.87
CA HIS A 86 -1.24 3.60 9.68
C HIS A 86 -2.25 4.71 10.00
N SER A 87 -3.55 4.41 9.98
CA SER A 87 -4.60 5.40 10.22
C SER A 87 -4.52 6.08 11.59
N ASP A 88 -3.88 5.45 12.56
CA ASP A 88 -3.65 5.95 13.92
C ASP A 88 -2.31 6.68 14.11
N ASP A 89 -1.41 6.60 13.12
CA ASP A 89 -0.09 7.24 13.15
C ASP A 89 0.27 7.83 11.77
N GLU A 90 -0.39 8.93 11.43
CA GLU A 90 -0.21 9.61 10.14
C GLU A 90 1.15 10.28 9.96
N GLU A 91 1.88 10.55 11.05
CA GLU A 91 3.21 11.17 11.00
C GLU A 91 4.26 10.14 10.55
N ASN A 92 4.04 8.87 10.89
CA ASN A 92 4.89 7.75 10.55
C ASN A 92 4.51 7.19 9.17
N THR A 93 4.94 7.90 8.12
CA THR A 93 4.65 7.56 6.72
C THR A 93 5.85 6.93 6.03
N ALA A 94 5.65 5.79 5.38
CA ALA A 94 6.58 5.20 4.42
C ALA A 94 6.54 5.99 3.11
N LYS A 95 7.70 6.41 2.60
CA LYS A 95 7.84 7.14 1.33
C LYS A 95 8.72 6.35 0.37
N ILE A 96 8.17 5.96 -0.76
CA ILE A 96 8.77 4.97 -1.66
C ILE A 96 8.67 5.48 -3.10
N GLN A 97 9.77 5.46 -3.84
CA GLN A 97 9.82 5.69 -5.28
C GLN A 97 9.82 4.35 -5.99
N LEU A 98 8.80 4.16 -6.83
CA LEU A 98 8.62 3.03 -7.76
C LEU A 98 9.01 3.45 -9.17
#